data_AF-A0A1R1JAC1-F1
#
_entry.id   AF-A0A1R1JAC1-F1
#
_cell.length_a   1.000
_cell.length_b   1.000
_cell.length_c   1.000
_cell.angle_alpha   90.00
_cell.angle_beta   90.00
_cell.angle_gamma   90.00
#
_symmetry.space_group_name_H-M   'P 1'
#
loop_
_entity.id
_entity.type
_entity.pdbx_description
1 polymer ?
#
loop_
_entity_poly.entity_id
_entity_poly.type
_entity_poly.pdbx_seq_one_letter_code
_entity_poly.pdbx_strand_id
1 'polypeptide(L)'
;MRPASTQHQRGAGKIEKTRIDGHLLGAKMFACVGIVPVVFYWFAFRAFGSSGFHWMCALAVEVFCPVFAYVHYFLNRRAKRLVWAGVSVCIGFLPVWLLLGSYWLFYFCWAPMPSTIRAVALPVCFAAAIGWAWLTWHIYGRETRRLGLTERLFRVESDRIVYPVESDTVIGTVEGPDASITVPYWLVSTVGPILIGYAMLSGRVFEKTGGPYGLFIILSAFSLPITCWLVSKIFVRFAYFQIYLPLKLERETGKKVIFDR
;
A
#
# COMPACT_ATOMS: atom_id res chain seq x y z
N MET A 1 -12.73 -56.66 21.93
CA MET A 1 -12.35 -55.95 23.18
C MET A 1 -11.29 -54.90 22.83
N ARG A 2 -11.52 -53.63 23.19
CA ARG A 2 -10.47 -52.61 23.37
C ARG A 2 -9.74 -52.89 24.71
N PRO A 3 -8.51 -52.39 24.92
CA PRO A 3 -8.24 -51.00 25.37
C PRO A 3 -7.20 -50.30 24.46
N ALA A 4 -7.13 -48.99 24.19
CA ALA A 4 -7.35 -47.75 24.93
C ALA A 4 -6.31 -47.44 26.03
N SER A 5 -5.22 -46.76 25.66
CA SER A 5 -4.48 -45.73 26.44
C SER A 5 -3.52 -45.04 25.44
N THR A 6 -3.66 -43.78 25.01
CA THR A 6 -3.67 -42.45 25.69
C THR A 6 -2.40 -42.14 26.49
N GLN A 7 -1.44 -41.49 25.82
CA GLN A 7 -0.45 -40.59 26.43
C GLN A 7 -0.07 -39.53 25.38
N HIS A 8 -0.74 -38.38 25.34
CA HIS A 8 -0.37 -37.17 26.08
C HIS A 8 1.02 -36.61 25.68
N GLN A 9 1.09 -35.98 24.50
CA GLN A 9 1.98 -34.84 24.31
C GLN A 9 1.15 -33.55 24.29
N ARG A 10 0.89 -33.04 25.49
CA ARG A 10 0.75 -31.60 25.74
C ARG A 10 2.10 -30.95 25.36
N GLY A 11 2.26 -30.60 24.10
CA GLY A 11 3.31 -29.68 23.66
C GLY A 11 2.89 -28.27 24.04
N ALA A 12 3.75 -27.59 24.81
CA ALA A 12 3.58 -26.23 25.30
C ALA A 12 2.97 -25.29 24.26
N GLY A 13 2.03 -24.45 24.70
CA GLY A 13 1.35 -23.46 23.85
C GLY A 13 2.37 -22.59 23.11
N LYS A 14 2.63 -22.95 21.84
CA LYS A 14 3.14 -22.00 20.86
C LYS A 14 2.10 -20.90 20.79
N ILE A 15 2.42 -19.71 21.30
CA ILE A 15 1.64 -18.53 20.98
C ILE A 15 1.74 -18.39 19.47
N GLU A 16 0.69 -18.80 18.77
CA GLU A 16 0.63 -18.76 17.32
C GLU A 16 0.78 -17.30 16.88
N LYS A 17 1.92 -17.02 16.26
CA LYS A 17 2.32 -15.67 15.86
C LYS A 17 1.43 -15.25 14.70
N THR A 18 0.51 -14.35 14.98
CA THR A 18 -0.39 -13.81 13.96
C THR A 18 0.26 -12.61 13.27
N ARG A 19 -0.27 -12.20 12.12
CA ARG A 19 0.20 -11.00 11.41
C ARG A 19 0.14 -9.73 12.27
N ILE A 20 -0.78 -9.69 13.24
CA ILE A 20 -0.91 -8.60 14.20
C ILE A 20 0.36 -8.48 15.07
N ASP A 21 1.03 -9.59 15.40
CA ASP A 21 2.30 -9.58 16.14
C ASP A 21 3.45 -9.02 15.30
N GLY A 22 3.31 -9.04 13.96
CA GLY A 22 4.19 -8.36 13.03
C GLY A 22 4.05 -6.84 13.02
N HIS A 23 2.97 -6.27 13.56
CA HIS A 23 2.75 -4.82 13.53
C HIS A 23 3.79 -4.04 14.34
N LEU A 24 4.34 -4.62 15.42
CA LEU A 24 5.42 -4.02 16.20
C LEU A 24 6.72 -3.91 15.40
N LEU A 25 7.07 -4.96 14.66
CA LEU A 25 8.22 -4.93 13.76
C LEU A 25 7.97 -3.97 12.60
N GLY A 26 6.76 -4.01 12.03
CA GLY A 26 6.30 -3.08 10.99
C GLY A 26 6.42 -1.63 11.43
N ALA A 27 5.98 -1.27 12.63
CA ALA A 27 6.08 0.09 13.17
C ALA A 27 7.53 0.58 13.24
N LYS A 28 8.47 -0.28 13.66
CA LYS A 28 9.91 0.05 13.67
C LYS A 28 10.44 0.25 12.24
N MET A 29 10.06 -0.63 11.31
CA MET A 29 10.47 -0.51 9.91
C MET A 29 9.89 0.75 9.27
N PHE A 30 8.63 1.09 9.54
CA PHE A 30 7.99 2.32 9.07
C PHE A 30 8.77 3.54 9.54
N ALA A 31 9.08 3.62 10.85
CA ALA A 31 9.86 4.71 11.43
C ALA A 31 11.28 4.85 10.86
N CYS A 32 11.92 3.75 10.44
CA CYS A 32 13.22 3.83 9.78
C CYS A 32 13.09 4.26 8.31
N VAL A 33 12.04 3.79 7.64
CA VAL A 33 11.84 4.00 6.20
C VAL A 33 11.39 5.42 5.90
N GLY A 34 10.46 6.00 6.67
CA GLY A 34 9.89 7.29 6.34
C GLY A 34 10.72 8.49 6.81
N ILE A 35 11.71 8.33 7.68
CA ILE A 35 12.72 9.38 7.96
C ILE A 35 13.44 9.81 6.66
N VAL A 36 13.74 8.86 5.76
CA VAL A 36 14.46 9.13 4.52
C VAL A 36 13.75 10.16 3.63
N PRO A 37 12.47 9.98 3.22
CA PRO A 37 11.76 10.98 2.43
C PRO A 37 11.53 12.29 3.18
N VAL A 38 11.38 12.28 4.52
CA VAL A 38 11.26 13.51 5.32
C VAL A 38 12.51 14.37 5.18
N VAL A 39 13.70 13.80 5.39
CA VAL A 39 14.97 14.52 5.27
C VAL A 39 15.20 14.96 3.82
N PHE A 40 14.92 14.08 2.86
CA PHE A 40 15.05 14.39 1.44
C PHE A 40 14.15 15.58 1.04
N TYR A 41 12.87 15.56 1.42
CA TYR A 41 11.95 16.67 1.11
C TYR A 41 12.30 17.95 1.85
N TRP A 42 12.81 17.87 3.07
CA TRP A 42 13.31 19.05 3.77
C TRP A 42 14.45 19.72 2.99
N PHE A 43 15.45 18.95 2.59
CA PHE A 43 16.62 19.48 1.86
C PHE A 43 16.25 19.96 0.45
N ALA A 44 15.54 19.12 -0.30
CA ALA A 44 15.28 19.35 -1.72
C ALA A 44 14.31 20.52 -1.96
N PHE A 45 13.27 20.67 -1.13
CA PHE A 45 12.33 21.79 -1.27
C PHE A 45 12.81 23.07 -0.60
N ARG A 46 13.73 23.00 0.36
CA ARG A 46 14.46 24.19 0.82
C ARG A 46 15.29 24.81 -0.32
N ALA A 47 15.88 23.97 -1.18
CA ALA A 47 16.58 24.44 -2.37
C ALA A 47 15.65 25.08 -3.42
N PHE A 48 14.34 24.78 -3.39
CA PHE A 48 13.32 25.47 -4.18
C PHE A 48 12.84 26.78 -3.54
N GLY A 49 13.26 27.12 -2.32
CA GLY A 49 12.70 28.23 -1.55
C GLY A 49 11.22 28.03 -1.17
N SER A 50 10.74 26.78 -1.13
CA SER A 50 9.34 26.47 -0.81
C SER A 50 9.05 26.59 0.68
N SER A 51 7.77 26.74 1.03
CA SER A 51 7.29 26.84 2.42
C SER A 51 7.57 25.54 3.18
N GLY A 52 8.01 25.58 4.44
CA GLY A 52 8.31 24.37 5.23
C GLY A 52 7.17 23.34 5.41
N PHE A 53 5.95 23.62 4.91
CA PHE A 53 4.80 22.73 5.00
C PHE A 53 5.01 21.35 4.34
N HIS A 54 5.79 21.26 3.25
CA HIS A 54 5.98 19.99 2.53
C HIS A 54 6.59 18.88 3.41
N TRP A 55 7.71 19.15 4.08
CA TRP A 55 8.37 18.15 4.92
C TRP A 55 7.59 17.89 6.21
N MET A 56 6.79 18.86 6.68
CA MET A 56 5.85 18.68 7.79
C MET A 56 4.74 17.68 7.44
N CYS A 57 4.20 17.71 6.22
CA CYS A 57 3.24 16.70 5.75
C CYS A 57 3.87 15.30 5.75
N ALA A 58 5.09 15.17 5.24
CA ALA A 58 5.85 13.91 5.26
C ALA A 58 6.09 13.42 6.70
N LEU A 59 6.50 14.32 7.60
CA LEU A 59 6.72 14.02 9.00
C LEU A 59 5.41 13.60 9.70
N ALA A 60 4.29 14.26 9.40
CA ALA A 60 2.99 13.91 9.96
C ALA A 60 2.59 12.48 9.60
N VAL A 61 2.76 12.07 8.34
CA VAL A 61 2.55 10.68 7.90
C VAL A 61 3.50 9.74 8.64
N GLU A 62 4.77 10.12 8.76
CA GLU A 62 5.79 9.29 9.38
C GLU A 62 5.58 9.08 10.88
N VAL A 63 5.03 10.06 11.59
CA VAL A 63 4.67 9.91 13.01
C VAL A 63 3.34 9.16 13.15
N PHE A 64 2.37 9.46 12.29
CA PHE A 64 1.02 8.88 12.36
C PHE A 64 1.03 7.37 12.13
N CYS A 65 1.71 6.86 11.11
CA CYS A 65 1.71 5.44 10.75
C CYS A 65 2.23 4.50 11.85
N PRO A 66 3.40 4.72 12.47
CA PRO A 66 3.87 3.88 13.57
C PRO A 66 3.01 4.04 14.82
N VAL A 67 2.57 5.25 15.17
CA VAL A 67 1.65 5.47 16.30
C VAL A 67 0.36 4.68 16.10
N PHE A 68 -0.22 4.76 14.91
CA PHE A 68 -1.40 3.98 14.55
C PHE A 68 -1.14 2.48 14.70
N ALA A 69 -0.02 1.96 14.16
CA ALA A 69 0.33 0.56 14.27
C ALA A 69 0.49 0.09 15.73
N TYR A 70 1.08 0.91 16.61
CA TYR A 70 1.19 0.63 18.04
C TYR A 70 -0.18 0.60 18.72
N VAL A 71 -0.97 1.67 18.59
CA VAL A 71 -2.32 1.76 19.18
C VAL A 71 -3.17 0.58 18.72
N HIS A 72 -3.14 0.31 17.42
CA HIS A 72 -3.88 -0.77 16.81
C HIS A 72 -3.44 -2.15 17.32
N TYR A 73 -2.12 -2.38 17.47
CA TYR A 73 -1.61 -3.61 18.08
C TYR A 73 -2.18 -3.84 19.48
N PHE A 74 -2.12 -2.83 20.36
CA PHE A 74 -2.59 -2.98 21.75
C PHE A 74 -4.09 -3.23 21.85
N LEU A 75 -4.89 -2.56 21.01
CA LEU A 75 -6.35 -2.70 21.00
C LEU A 75 -6.82 -4.03 20.38
N ASN A 76 -6.15 -4.53 19.34
CA ASN A 76 -6.63 -5.68 18.56
C ASN A 76 -5.86 -7.00 18.74
N ARG A 77 -4.75 -7.03 19.50
CA ARG A 77 -4.01 -8.28 19.77
C ARG A 77 -4.85 -9.41 20.35
N ARG A 78 -5.91 -9.08 21.11
CA ARG A 78 -6.82 -10.08 21.71
C ARG A 78 -7.95 -10.51 20.78
N ALA A 79 -8.45 -9.58 19.96
CA ALA A 79 -9.60 -9.82 19.11
C ALA A 79 -9.24 -10.60 17.83
N LYS A 80 -7.96 -10.57 17.41
CA LYS A 80 -7.42 -11.28 16.23
C LYS A 80 -8.28 -11.13 14.96
N ARG A 81 -8.97 -9.98 14.79
CA ARG A 81 -9.85 -9.75 13.63
C ARG A 81 -9.03 -9.43 12.39
N LEU A 82 -9.41 -10.05 11.26
CA LEU A 82 -8.70 -9.89 10.00
C LEU A 82 -8.78 -8.47 9.43
N VAL A 83 -9.97 -7.83 9.51
CA VAL A 83 -10.23 -6.46 9.04
C VAL A 83 -9.19 -5.48 9.56
N TRP A 84 -8.89 -5.60 10.83
CA TRP A 84 -7.98 -4.73 11.56
C TRP A 84 -6.52 -4.94 11.12
N ALA A 85 -6.10 -6.17 10.84
CA ALA A 85 -4.80 -6.41 10.22
C ALA A 85 -4.71 -5.79 8.82
N GLY A 86 -5.77 -5.92 8.00
CA GLY A 86 -5.86 -5.26 6.69
C GLY A 86 -5.72 -3.74 6.78
N VAL A 87 -6.44 -3.10 7.71
CA VAL A 87 -6.36 -1.64 7.94
C VAL A 87 -4.95 -1.22 8.34
N SER A 88 -4.30 -1.96 9.23
CA SER A 88 -2.93 -1.65 9.66
C SER A 88 -1.94 -1.75 8.50
N VAL A 89 -2.11 -2.70 7.58
CA VAL A 89 -1.28 -2.81 6.37
C VAL A 89 -1.55 -1.67 5.39
N CYS A 90 -2.82 -1.28 5.20
CA CYS A 90 -3.19 -0.13 4.37
C CYS A 90 -2.62 1.20 4.90
N ILE A 91 -2.49 1.36 6.22
CA ILE A 91 -1.85 2.55 6.81
C ILE A 91 -0.32 2.43 6.75
N GLY A 92 0.22 1.23 6.96
CA GLY A 92 1.64 0.91 6.78
C GLY A 92 2.13 1.04 5.33
N PHE A 93 1.23 1.10 4.36
CA PHE A 93 1.55 1.43 2.97
C PHE A 93 2.04 2.88 2.80
N LEU A 94 1.56 3.83 3.62
CA LEU A 94 1.85 5.24 3.43
C LEU A 94 3.35 5.59 3.53
N PRO A 95 4.13 5.09 4.51
CA PRO A 95 5.57 5.37 4.57
C PRO A 95 6.35 4.76 3.41
N VAL A 96 5.95 3.57 2.94
CA VAL A 96 6.56 2.92 1.76
C VAL A 96 6.23 3.71 0.49
N TRP A 97 4.99 4.16 0.34
CA TRP A 97 4.58 5.02 -0.75
C TRP A 97 5.29 6.38 -0.68
N LEU A 98 5.50 6.93 0.52
CA LEU A 98 6.23 8.18 0.72
C LEU A 98 7.70 8.06 0.29
N LEU A 99 8.31 6.89 0.48
CA LEU A 99 9.68 6.63 0.06
C LEU A 99 9.82 6.48 -1.46
N LEU A 100 8.85 5.86 -2.13
CA LEU A 100 9.03 5.38 -3.51
C LEU A 100 8.08 6.02 -4.54
N GLY A 101 6.88 6.39 -4.13
CA GLY A 101 5.76 6.78 -5.01
C GLY A 101 5.35 8.24 -4.91
N SER A 102 5.63 8.96 -3.82
CA SER A 102 5.07 10.28 -3.59
C SER A 102 5.76 11.44 -4.34
N TYR A 103 6.89 11.19 -5.02
CA TYR A 103 7.69 12.26 -5.62
C TYR A 103 6.91 13.11 -6.64
N TRP A 104 6.07 12.49 -7.48
CA TRP A 104 5.23 13.23 -8.43
C TRP A 104 4.26 14.18 -7.71
N LEU A 105 3.63 13.72 -6.62
CA LEU A 105 2.67 14.52 -5.87
C LEU A 105 3.39 15.70 -5.21
N PHE A 106 4.51 15.42 -4.55
CA PHE A 106 5.27 16.45 -3.85
C PHE A 106 5.83 17.49 -4.83
N TYR A 107 6.36 17.03 -5.96
CA TYR A 107 6.85 17.91 -7.00
C TYR A 107 5.76 18.84 -7.52
N PHE A 108 4.65 18.30 -8.03
CA PHE A 108 3.59 19.11 -8.64
C PHE A 108 2.86 20.03 -7.65
N CYS A 109 2.77 19.65 -6.38
CA CYS A 109 2.13 20.48 -5.36
C CYS A 109 3.03 21.62 -4.84
N TRP A 110 4.32 21.39 -4.61
CA TRP A 110 5.17 22.34 -3.86
C TRP A 110 6.35 22.94 -4.63
N ALA A 111 6.71 22.41 -5.81
CA ALA A 111 7.74 23.05 -6.61
C ALA A 111 7.22 24.35 -7.25
N PRO A 112 8.07 25.37 -7.42
CA PRO A 112 7.70 26.63 -8.06
C PRO A 112 7.42 26.36 -9.54
N MET A 113 6.15 26.32 -9.93
CA MET A 113 5.77 26.10 -11.33
C MET A 113 4.51 26.89 -11.68
N PRO A 114 4.30 27.20 -12.96
CA PRO A 114 3.06 27.79 -13.44
C PRO A 114 1.83 27.00 -12.97
N SER A 115 0.80 27.72 -12.51
CA SER A 115 -0.45 27.12 -12.02
C SER A 115 -1.16 26.28 -13.09
N THR A 116 -0.99 26.62 -14.36
CA THR A 116 -1.51 25.87 -15.51
C THR A 116 -0.93 24.47 -15.60
N ILE A 117 0.40 24.32 -15.43
CA ILE A 117 1.07 23.01 -15.44
C ILE A 117 0.54 22.17 -14.28
N ARG A 118 0.45 22.74 -13.08
CA ARG A 118 -0.11 22.05 -11.90
C ARG A 118 -1.55 21.60 -12.12
N ALA A 119 -2.39 22.48 -12.69
CA ALA A 119 -3.80 22.22 -12.93
C ALA A 119 -4.05 21.12 -13.98
N VAL A 120 -3.09 20.83 -14.84
CA VAL A 120 -3.17 19.72 -15.81
C VAL A 120 -2.50 18.47 -15.27
N ALA A 121 -1.27 18.58 -14.76
CA ALA A 121 -0.47 17.44 -14.34
C ALA A 121 -1.09 16.68 -13.15
N LEU A 122 -1.55 17.40 -12.11
CA LEU A 122 -2.11 16.75 -10.93
C LEU A 122 -3.37 15.93 -11.28
N PRO A 123 -4.39 16.46 -11.97
CA PRO A 123 -5.54 15.65 -12.36
C PRO A 123 -5.19 14.44 -13.22
N VAL A 124 -4.24 14.57 -14.15
CA VAL A 124 -3.80 13.44 -14.99
C VAL A 124 -3.16 12.34 -14.14
N CYS A 125 -2.24 12.70 -13.24
CA CYS A 125 -1.59 11.73 -12.36
C CYS A 125 -2.58 11.08 -11.39
N PHE A 126 -3.50 11.85 -10.80
CA PHE A 126 -4.56 11.31 -9.94
C PHE A 126 -5.51 10.40 -10.72
N ALA A 127 -5.95 10.80 -11.91
CA ALA A 127 -6.81 9.98 -12.76
C ALA A 127 -6.13 8.65 -13.12
N ALA A 128 -4.83 8.67 -13.42
CA ALA A 128 -4.06 7.46 -13.68
C ALA A 128 -4.02 6.55 -12.44
N ALA A 129 -3.66 7.09 -11.26
CA ALA A 129 -3.58 6.30 -10.03
C ALA A 129 -4.94 5.74 -9.59
N ILE A 130 -6.00 6.55 -9.64
CA ILE A 130 -7.38 6.16 -9.28
C ILE A 130 -7.92 5.16 -10.30
N GLY A 131 -7.75 5.42 -11.59
CA GLY A 131 -8.18 4.51 -12.66
C GLY A 131 -7.51 3.14 -12.53
N TRP A 132 -6.21 3.12 -12.21
CA TRP A 132 -5.46 1.89 -11.99
C TRP A 132 -5.93 1.13 -10.75
N ALA A 133 -6.19 1.84 -9.66
CA ALA A 133 -6.75 1.26 -8.43
C ALA A 133 -8.13 0.65 -8.67
N TRP A 134 -9.00 1.37 -9.38
CA TRP A 134 -10.35 0.93 -9.74
C TRP A 134 -10.33 -0.31 -10.63
N LEU A 135 -9.48 -0.32 -11.66
CA LEU A 135 -9.30 -1.47 -12.53
C LEU A 135 -8.82 -2.70 -11.75
N THR A 136 -7.84 -2.52 -10.87
CA THR A 136 -7.32 -3.58 -10.00
C THR A 136 -8.43 -4.15 -9.11
N TRP A 137 -9.25 -3.28 -8.52
CA TRP A 137 -10.37 -3.69 -7.68
C TRP A 137 -11.36 -4.59 -8.44
N HIS A 138 -11.73 -4.19 -9.66
CA HIS A 138 -12.64 -4.98 -10.51
C HIS A 138 -12.03 -6.31 -10.93
N ILE A 139 -10.73 -6.36 -11.22
CA ILE A 139 -10.02 -7.59 -11.55
C ILE A 139 -10.05 -8.55 -10.35
N TYR A 140 -9.71 -8.07 -9.15
CA TYR A 140 -9.84 -8.91 -7.94
C TYR A 140 -11.28 -9.39 -7.73
N GLY A 141 -12.28 -8.53 -7.96
CA GLY A 141 -13.69 -8.92 -7.91
C GLY A 141 -14.10 -9.98 -8.92
N ARG A 142 -13.54 -9.92 -10.14
CA ARG A 142 -13.78 -10.92 -11.19
C ARG A 142 -13.08 -12.24 -10.86
N GLU A 143 -11.80 -12.21 -10.50
CA GLU A 143 -11.03 -13.41 -10.19
C GLU A 143 -11.53 -14.10 -8.91
N THR A 144 -12.00 -13.33 -7.92
CA THR A 144 -12.65 -13.88 -6.71
C THR A 144 -13.84 -14.75 -7.07
N ARG A 145 -14.68 -14.29 -8.02
CA ARG A 145 -15.84 -15.07 -8.49
C ARG A 145 -15.43 -16.24 -9.37
N ARG A 146 -14.50 -16.02 -10.30
CA ARG A 146 -14.04 -17.05 -11.26
C ARG A 146 -13.35 -18.23 -10.57
N LEU A 147 -12.52 -17.96 -9.58
CA LEU A 147 -11.70 -18.97 -8.89
C LEU A 147 -12.34 -19.47 -7.58
N GLY A 148 -13.52 -18.96 -7.22
CA GLY A 148 -14.17 -19.31 -5.95
C GLY A 148 -13.32 -18.95 -4.73
N LEU A 149 -12.60 -17.83 -4.77
CA LEU A 149 -11.60 -17.50 -3.74
C LEU A 149 -12.21 -17.37 -2.34
N THR A 150 -13.47 -16.94 -2.23
CA THR A 150 -14.13 -16.82 -0.92
C THR A 150 -14.15 -18.14 -0.16
N GLU A 151 -14.46 -19.25 -0.83
CA GLU A 151 -14.52 -20.59 -0.20
C GLU A 151 -13.12 -21.14 0.09
N ARG A 152 -12.12 -20.71 -0.69
CA ARG A 152 -10.72 -21.12 -0.51
C ARG A 152 -9.99 -20.35 0.58
N LEU A 153 -10.35 -19.08 0.78
CA LEU A 153 -9.71 -18.16 1.72
C LEU A 153 -10.35 -18.15 3.11
N PHE A 154 -11.59 -18.64 3.24
CA PHE A 154 -12.35 -18.58 4.48
C PHE A 154 -12.93 -19.94 4.82
N ARG A 155 -12.63 -20.42 6.03
CA ARG A 155 -13.22 -21.63 6.58
C ARG A 155 -14.37 -21.25 7.50
N VAL A 156 -15.58 -21.69 7.17
CA VAL A 156 -16.76 -21.43 7.99
C VAL A 156 -16.82 -22.46 9.12
N GLU A 157 -16.77 -21.97 10.36
CA GLU A 157 -16.98 -22.77 11.57
C GLU A 157 -18.35 -22.46 12.19
N SER A 158 -18.73 -23.22 13.21
CA SER A 158 -20.05 -23.11 13.86
C SER A 158 -20.31 -21.70 14.44
N ASP A 159 -19.30 -21.08 15.07
CA ASP A 159 -19.40 -19.79 15.77
C ASP A 159 -18.68 -18.63 15.07
N ARG A 160 -17.78 -18.91 14.12
CA ARG A 160 -16.87 -17.92 13.51
C ARG A 160 -16.49 -18.27 12.08
N ILE A 161 -15.86 -17.33 11.39
CA ILE A 161 -15.18 -17.57 10.12
C ILE A 161 -13.68 -17.45 10.36
N VAL A 162 -12.94 -18.49 10.02
CA VAL A 162 -11.48 -18.54 10.20
C VAL A 162 -10.79 -18.21 8.89
N TYR A 163 -9.72 -17.42 8.98
CA TYR A 163 -8.80 -17.10 7.90
C TYR A 163 -7.49 -17.87 8.10
N PRO A 164 -7.29 -18.99 7.38
CA PRO A 164 -6.09 -19.83 7.47
C PRO A 164 -4.84 -19.08 7.01
N VAL A 165 -3.67 -19.46 7.54
CA VAL A 165 -2.38 -18.88 7.14
C VAL A 165 -2.05 -19.17 5.67
N GLU A 166 -2.51 -20.31 5.13
CA GLU A 166 -2.36 -20.63 3.71
C GLU A 166 -3.12 -19.67 2.79
N SER A 167 -4.10 -18.93 3.32
CA SER A 167 -4.84 -17.94 2.54
C SER A 167 -3.94 -16.82 2.03
N ASP A 168 -2.89 -16.44 2.77
CA ASP A 168 -1.94 -15.42 2.31
C ASP A 168 -1.12 -15.90 1.10
N THR A 169 -0.84 -17.20 0.99
CA THR A 169 -0.14 -17.78 -0.17
C THR A 169 -1.08 -17.87 -1.37
N VAL A 170 -2.35 -18.23 -1.16
CA VAL A 170 -3.38 -18.24 -2.22
C VAL A 170 -3.59 -16.84 -2.78
N ILE A 171 -3.74 -15.80 -1.95
CA ILE A 171 -3.80 -14.41 -2.44
C ILE A 171 -2.48 -14.05 -3.14
N GLY A 172 -1.34 -14.60 -2.69
CA GLY A 172 -0.03 -14.50 -3.36
C GLY A 172 -0.08 -14.88 -4.84
N THR A 173 -0.79 -15.96 -5.14
CA THR A 173 -0.96 -16.48 -6.51
C THR A 173 -2.00 -15.73 -7.34
N VAL A 174 -2.84 -14.90 -6.72
CA VAL A 174 -3.74 -14.01 -7.45
C VAL A 174 -2.91 -12.83 -7.92
N GLU A 175 -2.32 -13.00 -9.11
CA GLU A 175 -1.79 -11.87 -9.85
C GLU A 175 -2.94 -10.89 -10.06
N GLY A 176 -2.72 -9.63 -9.66
CA GLY A 176 -3.61 -8.53 -10.03
C GLY A 176 -3.56 -8.30 -11.55
N PRO A 177 -3.60 -7.06 -12.03
CA PRO A 177 -3.54 -6.77 -13.48
C PRO A 177 -2.34 -7.36 -14.27
N ASP A 178 -1.38 -8.03 -13.63
CA ASP A 178 -0.13 -8.50 -14.26
C ASP A 178 -0.30 -9.61 -15.30
N ALA A 179 -1.36 -10.44 -15.25
CA ALA A 179 -1.51 -11.53 -16.22
C ALA A 179 -2.10 -11.08 -17.58
N SER A 180 -2.65 -9.87 -17.68
CA SER A 180 -3.38 -9.43 -18.88
C SER A 180 -3.16 -7.97 -19.27
N ILE A 181 -2.60 -7.14 -18.39
CA ILE A 181 -2.21 -5.77 -18.73
C ILE A 181 -0.76 -5.62 -18.30
N THR A 182 0.12 -6.26 -19.06
CA THR A 182 1.43 -5.68 -19.36
C THR A 182 1.16 -4.20 -19.60
N VAL A 183 1.59 -3.31 -18.69
CA VAL A 183 1.67 -1.88 -19.01
C VAL A 183 2.43 -1.87 -20.31
N PRO A 184 1.76 -1.61 -21.44
CA PRO A 184 2.24 -2.20 -22.66
C PRO A 184 3.56 -1.50 -22.93
N TYR A 185 4.59 -2.28 -23.22
CA TYR A 185 5.98 -1.81 -23.17
C TYR A 185 6.17 -0.50 -23.96
N TRP A 186 5.34 -0.28 -25.00
CA TRP A 186 5.22 0.98 -25.73
C TRP A 186 4.80 2.18 -24.87
N LEU A 187 3.86 2.08 -23.93
CA LEU A 187 3.46 3.19 -23.06
C LEU A 187 4.64 3.64 -22.20
N VAL A 188 5.39 2.71 -21.59
CA VAL A 188 6.59 3.03 -20.81
C VAL A 188 7.72 3.53 -21.71
N SER A 189 7.91 2.89 -22.88
CA SER A 189 8.98 3.21 -23.83
C SER A 189 8.71 4.47 -24.66
N THR A 190 7.48 4.97 -24.74
CA THR A 190 7.13 6.20 -25.45
C THR A 190 6.95 7.36 -24.47
N VAL A 191 6.23 7.14 -23.37
CA VAL A 191 5.97 8.20 -22.37
C VAL A 191 7.25 8.50 -21.58
N GLY A 192 8.10 7.49 -21.31
CA GLY A 192 9.38 7.66 -20.61
C GLY A 192 10.33 8.63 -21.31
N PRO A 193 10.71 8.40 -22.58
CA PRO A 193 11.58 9.33 -23.33
C PRO A 193 10.96 10.70 -23.57
N ILE A 194 9.63 10.81 -23.73
CA ILE A 194 8.95 12.11 -23.84
C ILE A 194 9.04 12.88 -22.52
N LEU A 195 8.82 12.22 -21.38
CA LEU A 195 8.99 12.81 -20.05
C LEU A 195 10.44 13.20 -19.78
N ILE A 196 11.41 12.37 -20.16
CA ILE A 196 12.85 12.65 -20.00
C ILE A 196 13.26 13.80 -20.92
N GLY A 197 12.83 13.80 -22.18
CA GLY A 197 13.07 14.89 -23.12
C GLY A 197 12.46 16.21 -22.64
N TYR A 198 11.23 16.15 -22.12
CA TYR A 198 10.59 17.28 -21.45
C TYR A 198 11.34 17.69 -20.18
N ALA A 199 11.89 16.76 -19.39
CA ALA A 199 12.73 17.05 -18.22
C ALA A 199 14.00 17.82 -18.59
N MET A 200 14.65 17.43 -19.68
CA MET A 200 15.86 18.07 -20.16
C MET A 200 15.56 19.47 -20.73
N LEU A 201 14.45 19.63 -21.46
CA LEU A 201 14.00 20.91 -21.97
C LEU A 201 13.55 21.86 -20.86
N SER A 202 12.71 21.38 -19.95
CA SER A 202 12.20 22.14 -18.82
C SER A 202 13.29 22.44 -17.80
N GLY A 203 14.28 21.55 -17.60
CA GLY A 203 15.47 21.82 -16.78
C GLY A 203 16.22 23.07 -17.25
N ARG A 204 16.34 23.28 -18.57
CA ARG A 204 16.93 24.51 -19.14
C ARG A 204 16.02 25.75 -19.01
N VAL A 205 14.70 25.56 -19.04
CA VAL A 205 13.73 26.64 -18.85
C VAL A 205 13.65 27.08 -17.38
N PHE A 206 13.77 26.14 -16.45
CA PHE A 206 13.69 26.34 -15.00
C PHE A 206 15.07 26.49 -14.32
N GLU A 207 16.18 26.41 -15.06
CA GLU A 207 17.53 26.70 -14.59
C GLU A 207 17.63 28.12 -14.00
N LYS A 208 16.86 29.07 -14.55
CA LYS A 208 16.78 30.45 -14.06
C LYS A 208 16.07 30.59 -12.71
N THR A 209 15.23 29.63 -12.32
CA THR A 209 14.42 29.70 -11.09
C THR A 209 15.10 29.09 -9.86
N GLY A 210 16.23 28.39 -10.03
CA GLY A 210 16.92 27.72 -8.93
C GLY A 210 16.18 26.49 -8.37
N GLY A 211 16.93 25.47 -7.97
CA GLY A 211 16.40 24.26 -7.32
C GLY A 211 16.43 22.99 -8.19
N PRO A 212 16.18 21.81 -7.57
CA PRO A 212 16.46 20.50 -8.17
C PRO A 212 15.34 20.01 -9.14
N TYR A 213 14.89 20.83 -10.09
CA TYR A 213 13.80 20.47 -11.03
C TYR A 213 14.09 19.19 -11.81
N GLY A 214 15.28 19.07 -12.42
CA GLY A 214 15.64 17.89 -13.22
C GLY A 214 15.54 16.58 -12.44
N LEU A 215 16.02 16.58 -11.19
CA LEU A 215 15.90 15.43 -10.28
C LEU A 215 14.44 15.06 -10.03
N PHE A 216 13.60 16.04 -9.67
CA PHE A 216 12.20 15.76 -9.36
C PHE A 216 11.39 15.34 -10.57
N ILE A 217 11.70 15.80 -11.78
CA ILE A 217 11.01 15.34 -12.98
C ILE A 217 11.33 13.86 -13.24
N ILE A 218 12.61 13.47 -13.12
CA ILE A 218 13.03 12.07 -13.25
C ILE A 218 12.35 11.22 -12.17
N LEU A 219 12.41 11.63 -10.90
CA LEU A 219 11.75 10.92 -9.80
C LEU A 219 10.24 10.84 -10.01
N SER A 220 9.59 11.90 -10.50
CA SER A 220 8.16 11.92 -10.78
C SER A 220 7.78 10.90 -11.85
N ALA A 221 8.56 10.82 -12.94
CA ALA A 221 8.33 9.89 -14.04
C ALA A 221 8.37 8.41 -13.59
N PHE A 222 9.24 8.05 -12.64
CA PHE A 222 9.29 6.70 -12.06
C PHE A 222 8.27 6.49 -10.94
N SER A 223 8.05 7.50 -10.11
CA SER A 223 7.22 7.40 -8.92
C SER A 223 5.73 7.21 -9.22
N LEU A 224 5.24 7.67 -10.38
CA LEU A 224 3.85 7.46 -10.78
C LEU A 224 3.57 5.98 -11.14
N PRO A 225 4.33 5.31 -12.04
CA PRO A 225 4.25 3.86 -12.23
C PRO A 225 4.41 3.08 -10.93
N ILE A 226 5.38 3.46 -10.09
CA ILE A 226 5.58 2.83 -8.78
C ILE A 226 4.36 3.03 -7.88
N THR A 227 3.74 4.21 -7.88
CA THR A 227 2.49 4.47 -7.15
C THR A 227 1.39 3.53 -7.62
N CYS A 228 1.16 3.44 -8.94
CA CYS A 228 0.16 2.53 -9.50
C CYS A 228 0.42 1.07 -9.07
N TRP A 229 1.68 0.62 -9.16
CA TRP A 229 2.08 -0.72 -8.75
C TRP A 229 1.88 -0.96 -7.25
N LEU A 230 2.37 -0.07 -6.38
CA LEU A 230 2.22 -0.18 -4.92
C LEU A 230 0.75 -0.14 -4.51
N VAL A 231 -0.05 0.74 -5.11
CA VAL A 231 -1.50 0.83 -4.85
C VAL A 231 -2.18 -0.48 -5.22
N SER A 232 -1.88 -1.06 -6.39
CA SER A 232 -2.49 -2.34 -6.80
C SER A 232 -2.07 -3.53 -5.96
N LYS A 233 -0.76 -3.67 -5.72
CA LYS A 233 -0.16 -4.84 -5.06
C LYS A 233 -0.33 -4.83 -3.55
N ILE A 234 -0.30 -3.66 -2.94
CA ILE A 234 -0.40 -3.52 -1.48
C ILE A 234 -1.79 -3.00 -1.14
N PHE A 235 -2.07 -1.73 -1.43
CA PHE A 235 -3.26 -1.06 -0.90
C PHE A 235 -4.57 -1.74 -1.30
N VAL A 236 -4.84 -1.86 -2.60
CA VAL A 236 -6.08 -2.43 -3.15
C VAL A 236 -6.20 -3.91 -2.80
N ARG A 237 -5.10 -4.67 -2.84
CA ARG A 237 -5.10 -6.09 -2.48
C ARG A 237 -5.53 -6.31 -1.04
N PHE A 238 -4.91 -5.62 -0.10
CA PHE A 238 -5.26 -5.76 1.32
C PHE A 238 -6.64 -5.16 1.63
N ALA A 239 -6.99 -4.02 1.00
CA ALA A 239 -8.32 -3.45 1.13
C ALA A 239 -9.41 -4.41 0.59
N TYR A 240 -9.17 -5.10 -0.52
CA TYR A 240 -10.14 -6.02 -1.08
C TYR A 240 -10.26 -7.31 -0.27
N PHE A 241 -9.13 -8.01 -0.06
CA PHE A 241 -9.15 -9.36 0.53
C PHE A 241 -9.20 -9.40 2.05
N GLN A 242 -8.66 -8.40 2.75
CA GLN A 242 -8.61 -8.39 4.21
C GLN A 242 -9.60 -7.41 4.85
N ILE A 243 -10.15 -6.45 4.11
CA ILE A 243 -11.16 -5.51 4.63
C ILE A 243 -12.52 -5.78 4.01
N TYR A 244 -12.66 -5.62 2.69
CA TYR A 244 -13.95 -5.68 2.01
C TYR A 244 -14.59 -7.07 2.05
N LEU A 245 -13.87 -8.11 1.64
CA LEU A 245 -14.40 -9.49 1.64
C LEU A 245 -14.82 -9.95 3.05
N PRO A 246 -14.00 -9.77 4.10
CA PRO A 246 -14.40 -10.11 5.45
C PRO A 246 -15.62 -9.33 5.92
N LEU A 247 -15.67 -8.01 5.71
CA LEU A 247 -16.84 -7.21 6.09
C LEU A 247 -18.11 -7.64 5.36
N LYS A 248 -17.99 -8.05 4.09
CA LYS A 248 -19.11 -8.60 3.32
C LYS A 248 -19.60 -9.91 3.95
N LEU A 249 -18.69 -10.83 4.28
CA LEU A 249 -19.02 -12.10 4.94
C LEU A 249 -19.61 -11.90 6.34
N GLU A 250 -19.09 -10.97 7.13
CA GLU A 250 -19.63 -10.64 8.44
C GLU A 250 -21.08 -10.11 8.34
N ARG A 251 -21.39 -9.34 7.29
CA ARG A 251 -22.76 -8.85 7.03
C ARG A 251 -23.70 -9.95 6.56
N GLU A 252 -23.24 -10.88 5.74
CA GLU A 252 -24.06 -11.97 5.19
C GLU A 252 -24.32 -13.08 6.21
N THR A 253 -23.34 -13.39 7.06
CA THR A 253 -23.41 -14.53 7.99
C THR A 253 -23.66 -14.15 9.45
N GLY A 254 -23.45 -12.87 9.80
CA GLY A 254 -23.45 -12.39 11.19
C GLY A 254 -22.23 -12.86 12.01
N LYS A 255 -21.32 -13.64 11.44
CA LYS A 255 -20.16 -14.21 12.13
C LYS A 255 -18.92 -13.36 11.91
N LYS A 256 -18.10 -13.18 12.95
CA LYS A 256 -16.84 -12.43 12.86
C LYS A 256 -15.76 -13.23 12.15
N VAL A 257 -14.93 -12.55 11.36
CA VAL A 257 -13.78 -13.15 10.66
C VAL A 257 -12.49 -12.93 11.46
N ILE A 258 -11.86 -14.03 11.88
CA ILE A 258 -10.64 -14.01 12.70
C ILE A 258 -9.51 -14.84 12.07
N PHE A 259 -8.27 -14.56 12.46
CA PHE A 259 -7.13 -15.42 12.09
C PHE A 259 -7.26 -16.81 12.70
N ASP A 260 -6.75 -17.81 11.97
CA ASP A 260 -6.55 -19.16 12.49
C ASP A 260 -5.59 -19.15 13.69
N ARG A 261 -5.77 -20.12 14.58
CA ARG A 261 -5.54 -19.95 16.01
C ARG A 261 -4.33 -20.65 16.56
#